data_AF-A0A1H8AVC2-F1
#
_entry.id   AF-A0A1H8AVC2-F1
#
_cell.length_a   1.000
_cell.length_b   1.000
_cell.length_c   1.000
_cell.angle_alpha   90.00
_cell.angle_beta   90.00
_cell.angle_gamma   90.00
#
_symmetry.space_group_name_H-M   'P 1'
#
loop_
_entity.id
_entity.type
_entity.pdbx_description
1 polymer ?
#
loop_
_entity_poly.entity_id
_entity_poly.type
_entity_poly.pdbx_seq_one_letter_code
_entity_poly.pdbx_strand_id
1 'polypeptide(L)'
;MIASVAALLEHATDLQALTLWQPWAWAVATPEVGKDVENRGWEPPPSALGRPLAIHAGLTYDADSAASIAEELGVRVPGKAQCVRGAVVAVAVLARAEAQSRSRWWVPGNVAWCLAGTVTLPRPVPCKGAQGLWRLPPEVLAQVRTQVLEALAPVAPTRVSGRVHGGSSRGGPAVVTGAVTIRGGQVVPCEDCRRPILGYGPGPHRHGGYLLARGMGAPGGGPWPTCGHGECYRMSCLGKPEAPPCCASAEGSAA
;
A
#
# COMPACT_ATOMS: atom_id res chain seq x y z
N MET A 1 -4.34 12.27 -6.90
CA MET A 1 -5.29 13.00 -6.01
C MET A 1 -5.18 12.52 -4.56
N ILE A 2 -3.97 12.36 -4.02
CA ILE A 2 -3.72 11.97 -2.61
C ILE A 2 -3.39 13.22 -1.75
N ALA A 3 -2.87 14.27 -2.39
CA ALA A 3 -2.61 15.56 -1.78
C ALA A 3 -3.85 16.25 -1.16
N SER A 4 -5.07 15.84 -1.53
CA SER A 4 -6.30 16.42 -0.96
C SER A 4 -6.59 15.93 0.46
N VAL A 5 -6.36 14.66 0.79
CA VAL A 5 -6.70 14.14 2.14
C VAL A 5 -5.79 14.73 3.21
N ALA A 6 -4.47 14.77 2.98
CA ALA A 6 -3.51 15.36 3.92
C ALA A 6 -3.85 16.83 4.21
N ALA A 7 -4.00 17.64 3.16
CA ALA A 7 -4.27 19.07 3.28
C ALA A 7 -5.61 19.33 3.98
N LEU A 8 -6.65 18.54 3.69
CA LEU A 8 -7.96 18.69 4.33
C LEU A 8 -7.93 18.28 5.81
N LEU A 9 -7.08 17.34 6.22
CA LEU A 9 -6.99 16.87 7.60
C LEU A 9 -6.09 17.73 8.48
N GLU A 10 -5.09 18.41 7.91
CA GLU A 10 -4.08 19.18 8.66
C GLU A 10 -4.71 20.23 9.59
N HIS A 11 -5.77 20.89 9.13
CA HIS A 11 -6.48 21.93 9.88
C HIS A 11 -7.89 21.52 10.36
N ALA A 12 -8.29 20.27 10.13
CA ALA A 12 -9.63 19.82 10.49
C ALA A 12 -9.82 19.78 12.01
N THR A 13 -10.74 20.58 12.57
CA THR A 13 -11.10 20.52 14.00
C THR A 13 -12.12 19.42 14.31
N ASP A 14 -12.77 18.89 13.27
CA ASP A 14 -13.67 17.74 13.33
C ASP A 14 -13.42 16.78 12.16
N LEU A 15 -13.79 15.52 12.35
CA LEU A 15 -13.79 14.52 11.29
C LEU A 15 -15.03 13.64 11.45
N GLN A 16 -15.85 13.60 10.39
CA GLN A 16 -16.97 12.68 10.33
C GLN A 16 -16.44 11.27 10.10
N ALA A 17 -17.18 10.29 10.60
CA ALA A 17 -16.91 8.88 10.48
C ALA A 17 -18.16 8.14 10.08
N LEU A 18 -17.96 7.02 9.39
CA LEU A 18 -19.01 6.09 9.02
C LEU A 18 -18.58 4.68 9.44
N THR A 19 -19.44 4.01 10.21
CA THR A 19 -19.22 2.61 10.59
C THR A 19 -19.79 1.69 9.52
N LEU A 20 -18.92 0.83 8.98
CA LEU A 20 -19.26 -0.18 7.98
C LEU A 20 -19.18 -1.58 8.60
N TRP A 21 -20.06 -2.48 8.18
CA TRP A 21 -19.90 -3.89 8.54
C TRP A 21 -18.67 -4.48 7.86
N GLN A 22 -18.13 -5.55 8.42
CA GLN A 22 -17.11 -6.33 7.73
C GLN A 22 -17.78 -7.30 6.75
N PRO A 23 -17.16 -7.59 5.60
CA PRO A 23 -15.83 -7.15 5.14
C PRO A 23 -15.81 -5.79 4.44
N TRP A 24 -16.91 -5.03 4.40
CA TRP A 24 -16.99 -3.78 3.63
C TRP A 24 -15.99 -2.71 4.09
N ALA A 25 -15.74 -2.57 5.40
CA ALA A 25 -14.69 -1.69 5.90
C ALA A 25 -13.30 -2.11 5.40
N TRP A 26 -13.01 -3.42 5.40
CA TRP A 26 -11.77 -3.98 4.84
C TRP A 26 -11.67 -3.73 3.33
N ALA A 27 -12.76 -3.89 2.58
CA ALA A 27 -12.76 -3.68 1.13
C ALA A 27 -12.46 -2.23 0.75
N VAL A 28 -12.91 -1.25 1.54
CA VAL A 28 -12.54 0.16 1.37
C VAL A 28 -11.07 0.38 1.75
N ALA A 29 -10.62 -0.21 2.86
CA ALA A 29 -9.27 -0.02 3.40
C ALA A 29 -8.18 -0.82 2.67
N THR A 30 -8.51 -1.64 1.67
CA THR A 30 -7.54 -2.48 0.94
C THR A 30 -7.40 -1.95 -0.48
N PRO A 31 -6.26 -1.30 -0.83
CA PRO A 31 -6.09 -0.65 -2.13
C PRO A 31 -6.29 -1.59 -3.32
N GLU A 32 -5.88 -2.86 -3.20
CA GLU A 32 -6.00 -3.87 -4.25
C GLU A 32 -7.46 -4.28 -4.50
N VAL A 33 -8.33 -4.14 -3.50
CA VAL A 33 -9.77 -4.39 -3.63
C VAL A 33 -10.47 -3.18 -4.21
N GLY A 34 -10.10 -1.97 -3.75
CA GLY A 34 -10.53 -0.72 -4.38
C GLY A 34 -12.03 -0.46 -4.32
N LYS A 35 -12.68 -0.74 -3.19
CA LYS A 35 -14.08 -0.32 -2.99
C LYS A 35 -14.18 1.21 -2.90
N ASP A 36 -14.79 1.81 -3.92
CA ASP A 36 -14.87 3.26 -4.13
C ASP A 36 -16.28 3.84 -3.92
N VAL A 37 -17.27 3.00 -3.62
CA VAL A 37 -18.65 3.41 -3.34
C VAL A 37 -19.13 2.76 -2.05
N GLU A 38 -19.74 3.56 -1.19
CA GLU A 38 -20.59 3.12 -0.09
C GLU A 38 -22.07 3.28 -0.48
N ASN A 39 -22.89 2.24 -0.26
CA ASN A 39 -24.31 2.26 -0.64
C ASN A 39 -25.17 2.68 0.55
N ARG A 40 -25.99 3.71 0.37
CA ARG A 40 -26.95 4.17 1.40
C ARG A 40 -28.31 4.46 0.79
N GLY A 41 -29.38 4.17 1.54
CA GLY A 41 -30.74 4.58 1.18
C GLY A 41 -31.03 6.08 1.39
N TRP A 42 -30.01 6.88 1.71
CA TRP A 42 -30.15 8.31 2.00
C TRP A 42 -28.91 9.09 1.53
N GLU A 43 -29.11 10.37 1.20
CA GLU A 43 -28.05 11.27 0.76
C GLU A 43 -27.22 11.81 1.93
N PRO A 44 -25.89 11.95 1.78
CA PRO A 44 -25.10 12.59 2.82
C PRO A 44 -25.52 14.05 3.00
N PRO A 45 -25.34 14.63 4.20
CA PRO A 45 -25.52 16.06 4.35
C PRO A 45 -24.57 16.80 3.40
N PRO A 46 -25.00 17.88 2.72
CA PRO A 46 -24.15 18.62 1.78
C PRO A 46 -22.83 19.09 2.39
N SER A 47 -22.81 19.36 3.70
CA SER A 47 -21.62 19.75 4.46
C SER A 47 -20.55 18.67 4.59
N ALA A 48 -20.86 17.40 4.28
CA ALA A 48 -19.90 16.31 4.27
C ALA A 48 -19.26 16.07 2.90
N LEU A 49 -19.86 16.58 1.82
CA LEU A 49 -19.31 16.44 0.47
C LEU A 49 -18.00 17.21 0.32
N GLY A 50 -17.03 16.60 -0.36
CA GLY A 50 -15.67 17.11 -0.52
C GLY A 50 -14.81 17.05 0.75
N ARG A 51 -15.34 16.53 1.87
CA ARG A 51 -14.61 16.45 3.14
C ARG A 51 -14.04 15.05 3.39
N PRO A 52 -12.98 14.94 4.21
CA PRO A 52 -12.51 13.65 4.67
C PRO A 52 -13.58 12.95 5.53
N LEU A 53 -13.64 11.64 5.40
CA LEU A 53 -14.54 10.72 6.07
C LEU A 53 -13.71 9.56 6.62
N ALA A 54 -13.73 9.37 7.92
CA ALA A 54 -13.11 8.22 8.56
C ALA A 54 -13.97 6.96 8.35
N ILE A 55 -13.32 5.86 7.97
CA ILE A 55 -13.95 4.56 7.78
C ILE A 55 -13.70 3.74 9.04
N HIS A 56 -14.77 3.44 9.77
CA HIS A 56 -14.75 2.64 10.98
C HIS A 56 -15.21 1.21 10.70
N ALA A 57 -14.39 0.25 11.11
CA ALA A 57 -14.71 -1.17 11.03
C ALA A 57 -15.66 -1.57 12.17
N GLY A 58 -16.91 -1.84 11.82
CA GLY A 58 -17.95 -2.31 12.73
C GLY A 58 -17.69 -3.72 13.27
N LEU A 59 -18.52 -4.12 14.24
CA LEU A 59 -18.40 -5.43 14.90
C LEU A 59 -19.07 -6.58 14.12
N THR A 60 -20.06 -6.23 13.30
CA THR A 60 -20.84 -7.17 12.48
C THR A 60 -20.03 -7.64 11.29
N TYR A 61 -20.14 -8.93 10.98
CA TYR A 61 -19.52 -9.57 9.81
C TYR A 61 -20.61 -10.18 8.94
N ASP A 62 -20.59 -9.84 7.66
CA ASP A 62 -21.47 -10.30 6.60
C ASP A 62 -20.76 -11.39 5.80
N ALA A 63 -21.10 -12.64 6.08
CA ALA A 63 -20.46 -13.80 5.48
C ALA A 63 -20.86 -13.99 4.01
N ASP A 64 -22.09 -13.63 3.65
CA ASP A 64 -22.59 -13.76 2.28
C ASP A 64 -21.86 -12.78 1.36
N SER A 65 -21.76 -11.51 1.79
CA SER A 65 -20.97 -10.52 1.06
C SER A 65 -19.48 -10.89 0.98
N ALA A 66 -18.92 -11.52 2.01
CA ALA A 66 -17.54 -12.00 1.96
C ALA A 66 -17.33 -13.08 0.89
N ALA A 67 -18.27 -14.03 0.78
CA ALA A 67 -18.23 -15.06 -0.25
C ALA A 67 -18.37 -14.46 -1.66
N SER A 68 -19.33 -13.56 -1.87
CA SER A 68 -19.52 -12.89 -3.16
C SER A 68 -18.30 -12.07 -3.59
N ILE A 69 -17.68 -11.31 -2.67
CA ILE A 69 -16.45 -10.56 -2.98
C ILE A 69 -15.32 -11.51 -3.36
N ALA A 70 -15.14 -12.62 -2.65
CA ALA A 70 -14.08 -13.59 -2.93
C ALA A 70 -14.26 -14.23 -4.32
N GLU A 71 -15.49 -14.60 -4.67
CA GLU A 71 -15.83 -15.19 -5.97
C GLU A 71 -15.66 -14.20 -7.12
N GLU A 72 -16.27 -13.02 -7.02
CA GLU A 72 -16.29 -12.04 -8.12
C GLU A 72 -14.92 -11.45 -8.42
N LEU A 73 -14.07 -11.27 -7.40
CA LEU A 73 -12.76 -10.65 -7.56
C LEU A 73 -11.60 -11.65 -7.54
N GLY A 74 -11.84 -12.92 -7.19
CA GLY A 74 -10.77 -13.90 -7.04
C GLY A 74 -9.77 -13.55 -5.93
N VAL A 75 -10.20 -12.79 -4.92
CA VAL A 75 -9.34 -12.33 -3.81
C VAL A 75 -9.61 -13.11 -2.54
N ARG A 76 -8.58 -13.27 -1.70
CA ARG A 76 -8.76 -13.83 -0.36
C ARG A 76 -9.36 -12.79 0.57
N VAL A 77 -10.64 -12.94 0.89
CA VAL A 77 -11.34 -12.10 1.88
C VAL A 77 -11.04 -12.63 3.29
N PRO A 78 -10.66 -11.77 4.26
CA PRO A 78 -10.43 -12.19 5.63
C PRO A 78 -11.71 -12.73 6.28
N GLY A 79 -11.55 -13.82 7.03
CA GLY A 79 -12.63 -14.36 7.87
C GLY A 79 -12.93 -13.43 9.05
N LYS A 80 -14.09 -13.63 9.69
CA LYS A 80 -14.57 -12.82 10.84
C LYS A 80 -13.50 -12.60 11.94
N ALA A 81 -12.70 -13.62 12.24
CA ALA A 81 -11.66 -13.55 13.27
C ALA A 81 -10.42 -12.73 12.84
N GLN A 82 -10.18 -12.60 11.54
CA GLN A 82 -9.04 -11.89 10.96
C GLN A 82 -9.37 -10.43 10.68
N CYS A 83 -10.65 -10.09 10.51
CA CYS A 83 -11.06 -8.70 10.34
C CYS A 83 -10.81 -7.88 11.61
N VAL A 84 -10.17 -6.72 11.42
CA VAL A 84 -10.15 -5.65 12.40
C VAL A 84 -11.59 -5.23 12.71
N ARG A 85 -11.91 -4.99 13.99
CA ARG A 85 -13.25 -4.58 14.43
C ARG A 85 -13.14 -3.53 15.53
N GLY A 86 -14.09 -2.61 15.61
CA GLY A 86 -14.13 -1.56 16.62
C GLY A 86 -13.02 -0.52 16.48
N ALA A 87 -12.59 -0.22 15.26
CA ALA A 87 -11.48 0.70 15.01
C ALA A 87 -11.64 1.47 13.68
N VAL A 88 -11.08 2.68 13.61
CA VAL A 88 -10.88 3.38 12.34
C VAL A 88 -9.75 2.69 11.59
N VAL A 89 -10.00 2.38 10.31
CA VAL A 89 -9.07 1.61 9.45
C VAL A 89 -8.58 2.40 8.23
N ALA A 90 -9.32 3.42 7.82
CA ALA A 90 -8.95 4.26 6.68
C ALA A 90 -9.60 5.64 6.78
N VAL A 91 -9.13 6.57 5.95
CA VAL A 91 -9.80 7.83 5.66
C VAL A 91 -9.92 7.98 4.16
N ALA A 92 -11.09 8.40 3.68
CA ALA A 92 -11.32 8.75 2.27
C ALA A 92 -11.98 10.11 2.16
N VAL A 93 -11.95 10.76 1.00
CA VAL A 93 -12.81 11.92 0.73
C VAL A 93 -14.18 11.43 0.29
N LEU A 94 -15.25 11.89 0.93
CA LEU A 94 -16.60 11.72 0.40
C LEU A 94 -16.78 12.73 -0.75
N ALA A 95 -16.43 12.33 -1.96
CA ALA A 95 -16.27 13.27 -3.07
C ALA A 95 -17.61 13.76 -3.62
N ARG A 96 -18.58 12.85 -3.75
CA ARG A 96 -19.90 13.09 -4.34
C ARG A 96 -20.90 12.05 -3.86
N ALA A 97 -22.18 12.34 -4.06
CA ALA A 97 -23.27 11.39 -3.91
C ALA A 97 -24.02 11.31 -5.23
N GLU A 98 -24.24 10.09 -5.73
CA GLU A 98 -24.89 9.85 -7.02
C GLU A 98 -26.11 8.94 -6.85
N ALA A 99 -27.23 9.28 -7.48
CA ALA A 99 -28.40 8.39 -7.52
C ALA A 99 -28.16 7.15 -8.41
N GLN A 100 -27.24 7.25 -9.39
CA GLN A 100 -26.81 6.16 -10.25
C GLN A 100 -25.30 6.25 -10.45
N SER A 101 -24.59 5.14 -10.23
CA SER A 101 -23.14 5.11 -10.36
C SER A 101 -22.68 3.99 -11.29
N ARG A 102 -21.54 4.19 -11.94
CA ARG A 102 -20.90 3.19 -12.80
C ARG A 102 -19.96 2.27 -12.04
N SER A 103 -19.74 2.51 -10.75
CA SER A 103 -18.91 1.65 -9.92
C SER A 103 -19.51 0.25 -9.85
N ARG A 104 -18.65 -0.78 -9.97
CA ARG A 104 -19.04 -2.18 -9.74
C ARG A 104 -19.59 -2.43 -8.33
N TRP A 105 -19.25 -1.54 -7.39
CA TRP A 105 -19.63 -1.65 -5.99
C TRP A 105 -20.99 -1.03 -5.69
N TRP A 106 -21.61 -0.36 -6.66
CA TRP A 106 -22.90 0.28 -6.50
C TRP A 106 -24.04 -0.73 -6.64
N VAL A 107 -25.03 -0.63 -5.75
CA VAL A 107 -26.24 -1.45 -5.77
C VAL A 107 -27.43 -0.61 -6.22
N PRO A 108 -28.15 -0.98 -7.30
CA PRO A 108 -29.33 -0.26 -7.76
C PRO A 108 -30.34 0.01 -6.64
N GLY A 109 -30.94 1.21 -6.66
CA GLY A 109 -31.86 1.68 -5.62
C GLY A 109 -31.19 2.33 -4.41
N ASN A 110 -29.85 2.32 -4.32
CA ASN A 110 -29.10 3.08 -3.32
C ASN A 110 -28.49 4.35 -3.90
N VAL A 111 -28.26 5.33 -3.04
CA VAL A 111 -27.35 6.46 -3.31
C VAL A 111 -25.90 5.98 -3.15
N ALA A 112 -25.10 6.18 -4.19
CA ALA A 112 -23.68 5.91 -4.19
C ALA A 112 -22.92 7.05 -3.52
N TRP A 113 -22.41 6.80 -2.32
CA TRP A 113 -21.46 7.69 -1.66
C TRP A 113 -20.07 7.40 -2.21
N CYS A 114 -19.60 8.23 -3.15
CA CYS A 114 -18.34 8.00 -3.83
C CYS A 114 -17.16 8.42 -2.96
N LEU A 115 -16.27 7.48 -2.70
CA LEU A 115 -15.05 7.61 -1.92
C LEU A 115 -13.87 7.84 -2.86
N ALA A 116 -13.05 8.85 -2.56
CA ALA A 116 -11.87 9.17 -3.36
C ALA A 116 -10.63 9.34 -2.49
N GLY A 117 -9.47 8.93 -3.03
CA GLY A 117 -8.18 9.12 -2.37
C GLY A 117 -8.05 8.41 -1.02
N THR A 118 -8.60 7.20 -0.91
CA THR A 118 -8.55 6.42 0.33
C THR A 118 -7.11 6.22 0.82
N VAL A 119 -6.89 6.52 2.10
CA VAL A 119 -5.64 6.30 2.82
C VAL A 119 -5.91 5.26 3.90
N THR A 120 -5.33 4.08 3.75
CA THR A 120 -5.34 3.03 4.77
C THR A 120 -4.46 3.45 5.94
N LEU A 121 -4.96 3.29 7.16
CA LEU A 121 -4.16 3.54 8.35
C LEU A 121 -3.17 2.38 8.56
N PRO A 122 -1.87 2.66 8.78
CA PRO A 122 -0.88 1.62 9.07
C PRO A 122 -1.24 0.78 10.29
N ARG A 123 -1.91 1.39 11.27
CA ARG A 123 -2.37 0.75 12.51
C ARG A 123 -3.82 1.17 12.78
N PRO A 124 -4.78 0.24 12.91
CA PRO A 124 -6.15 0.60 13.25
C PRO A 124 -6.22 1.41 14.55
N VAL A 125 -7.06 2.44 14.60
CA VAL A 125 -7.25 3.28 15.79
C VAL A 125 -8.52 2.84 16.52
N PRO A 126 -8.43 2.17 17.69
CA PRO A 126 -9.60 1.66 18.40
C PRO A 126 -10.52 2.78 18.88
N CYS A 127 -11.82 2.66 18.60
CA CYS A 127 -12.85 3.54 19.17
C CYS A 127 -14.24 2.91 19.03
N LYS A 128 -15.18 3.38 19.86
CA LYS A 128 -16.59 2.99 19.74
C LYS A 128 -17.18 3.61 18.47
N GLY A 129 -17.76 2.76 17.61
CA GLY A 129 -18.51 3.21 16.43
C GLY A 129 -19.92 3.65 16.78
N ALA A 130 -20.60 4.30 15.84
CA ALA A 130 -22.00 4.70 15.95
C ALA A 130 -22.76 4.53 14.62
N GLN A 131 -24.09 4.55 14.69
CA GLN A 131 -24.95 4.51 13.51
C GLN A 131 -25.01 5.87 12.82
N GLY A 132 -25.25 5.87 11.52
CA GLY A 132 -25.29 7.08 10.70
C GLY A 132 -23.91 7.72 10.54
N LEU A 133 -23.91 9.01 10.18
CA LEU A 133 -22.71 9.83 10.13
C LEU A 133 -22.46 10.42 11.53
N TRP A 134 -21.26 10.22 12.09
CA TRP A 134 -20.94 10.63 13.45
C TRP A 134 -19.56 11.29 13.54
N ARG A 135 -19.34 12.10 14.57
CA ARG A 135 -18.07 12.80 14.79
C ARG A 135 -17.10 11.93 15.58
N LEU A 136 -15.86 11.82 15.11
CA LEU A 136 -14.80 11.18 15.89
C LEU A 136 -14.55 11.92 17.21
N PRO A 137 -14.25 11.19 18.30
CA PRO A 137 -13.67 11.80 19.49
C PRO A 137 -12.36 12.54 19.15
N PRO A 138 -12.07 13.70 19.78
CA PRO A 138 -10.89 14.51 19.44
C PRO A 138 -9.56 13.75 19.53
N GLU A 139 -9.41 12.87 20.51
CA GLU A 139 -8.23 12.03 20.72
C GLU A 139 -8.06 10.96 19.62
N VAL A 140 -9.17 10.45 19.09
CA VAL A 140 -9.17 9.50 17.96
C VAL A 140 -8.82 10.24 16.68
N LEU A 141 -9.40 11.42 16.45
CA LEU A 141 -9.06 12.29 15.32
C LEU A 141 -7.57 12.62 15.30
N ALA A 142 -6.97 13.00 16.44
CA ALA A 142 -5.55 13.29 16.52
C ALA A 142 -4.69 12.10 16.06
N GLN A 143 -5.00 10.89 16.54
CA GLN A 143 -4.28 9.67 16.14
C GLN A 143 -4.47 9.34 14.65
N VAL A 144 -5.70 9.45 14.14
CA VAL A 144 -6.00 9.24 12.72
C VAL A 144 -5.23 10.23 11.85
N ARG A 145 -5.21 11.53 12.22
CA ARG A 145 -4.45 12.55 11.50
C ARG A 145 -2.97 12.22 11.45
N THR A 146 -2.36 11.88 12.59
CA THR A 146 -0.94 11.49 12.65
C THR A 146 -0.64 10.33 11.72
N GLN A 147 -1.48 9.28 11.74
CA GLN A 147 -1.27 8.11 10.90
C GLN A 147 -1.48 8.35 9.41
N VAL A 148 -2.44 9.21 9.04
CA VAL A 148 -2.61 9.61 7.64
C VAL A 148 -1.39 10.40 7.16
N LEU A 149 -0.91 11.36 7.95
CA LEU A 149 0.29 12.13 7.59
C LEU A 149 1.54 11.23 7.52
N GLU A 150 1.68 10.23 8.41
CA GLU A 150 2.74 9.22 8.35
C GLU A 150 2.64 8.36 7.07
N ALA A 151 1.44 7.88 6.75
CA ALA A 151 1.20 7.05 5.56
C ALA A 151 1.44 7.81 4.23
N LEU A 152 1.21 9.13 4.25
CA LEU A 152 1.39 10.00 3.10
C LEU A 152 2.77 10.67 3.04
N ALA A 153 3.54 10.61 4.12
CA ALA A 153 4.88 11.16 4.15
C ALA A 153 5.73 10.48 3.06
N PRO A 154 6.50 11.25 2.27
CA PRO A 154 7.48 10.67 1.38
C PRO A 154 8.40 9.77 2.19
N VAL A 155 8.61 8.53 1.76
CA VAL A 155 9.61 7.66 2.39
C VAL A 155 10.94 8.39 2.30
N ALA A 156 11.46 8.87 3.44
CA ALA A 156 12.74 9.54 3.48
C ALA A 156 13.77 8.60 2.84
N PRO A 157 14.60 9.06 1.88
CA PRO A 157 15.61 8.21 1.30
C PRO A 157 16.48 7.69 2.44
N THR A 158 16.56 6.37 2.58
CA THR A 158 17.47 5.74 3.52
C THR A 158 18.86 6.32 3.24
N ARG A 159 19.40 7.13 4.17
CA ARG A 159 20.76 7.63 4.05
C ARG A 159 21.69 6.43 4.13
N VAL A 160 22.12 5.95 2.98
CA VAL A 160 23.28 5.06 2.89
C VAL A 160 24.49 5.93 3.19
N SER A 161 25.03 5.85 4.41
CA SER A 161 26.32 6.46 4.73
C SER A 161 27.43 5.66 4.04
N GLY A 162 27.76 6.02 2.81
CA GLY A 162 28.95 5.49 2.14
C GLY A 162 30.19 6.10 2.79
N ARG A 163 30.96 5.29 3.53
CA ARG A 163 32.28 5.72 4.01
C ARG A 163 33.29 5.42 2.90
N VAL A 164 33.73 6.45 2.18
CA VAL A 164 34.77 6.32 1.14
C VAL A 164 36.09 6.00 1.84
N HIS A 165 36.61 4.78 1.64
CA HIS A 165 37.97 4.45 2.03
C HIS A 165 38.87 4.72 0.81
N GLY A 166 39.88 5.57 0.98
CA GLY A 166 40.90 5.79 -0.05
C GLY A 166 41.74 4.53 -0.23
N GLY A 167 41.37 3.70 -1.21
CA GLY A 167 42.14 2.52 -1.59
C GLY A 167 43.18 2.85 -2.66
N SER A 168 44.37 2.28 -2.50
CA SER A 168 45.58 2.48 -3.32
C SER A 168 45.38 2.42 -4.85
N SER A 169 46.33 3.04 -5.54
CA SER A 169 46.52 3.39 -6.97
C SER A 169 46.15 2.40 -8.10
N ARG A 170 45.36 1.34 -7.88
CA ARG A 170 44.90 0.42 -8.94
C ARG A 170 43.40 0.06 -8.92
N GLY A 171 42.58 0.69 -8.08
CA GLY A 171 41.13 0.48 -8.05
C GLY A 171 40.36 1.79 -8.02
N GLY A 172 39.53 2.05 -9.03
CA GLY A 172 38.64 3.21 -9.08
C GLY A 172 37.61 3.27 -7.93
N PRO A 173 36.82 4.35 -7.83
CA PRO A 173 35.93 4.59 -6.70
C PRO A 173 34.90 3.45 -6.55
N ALA A 174 34.76 2.97 -5.31
CA ALA A 174 33.84 1.90 -4.95
C ALA A 174 32.87 2.38 -3.86
N VAL A 175 31.60 2.01 -4.01
CA VAL A 175 30.56 2.24 -3.00
C VAL A 175 30.27 0.91 -2.30
N VAL A 176 30.26 0.91 -0.98
CA VAL A 176 29.98 -0.27 -0.15
C VAL A 176 28.63 -0.08 0.52
N THR A 177 27.66 -0.94 0.20
CA THR A 177 26.34 -0.95 0.84
C THR A 177 26.10 -2.28 1.54
N GLY A 178 26.34 -2.31 2.85
CA GLY A 178 25.91 -3.36 3.81
C GLY A 178 26.48 -4.77 3.64
N ALA A 179 26.66 -5.26 2.41
CA ALA A 179 27.28 -6.55 2.08
C ALA A 179 27.81 -6.63 0.64
N VAL A 180 27.68 -5.58 -0.18
CA VAL A 180 28.11 -5.60 -1.59
C VAL A 180 29.08 -4.45 -1.87
N THR A 181 30.22 -4.76 -2.49
CA THR A 181 31.17 -3.78 -3.02
C THR A 181 30.92 -3.61 -4.51
N ILE A 182 30.58 -2.41 -4.94
CA ILE A 182 30.21 -2.14 -6.34
C ILE A 182 31.16 -1.08 -6.92
N ARG A 183 31.80 -1.42 -8.05
CA ARG A 183 32.72 -0.53 -8.78
C ARG A 183 32.01 0.06 -10.01
N GLY A 184 31.99 1.39 -10.14
CA GLY A 184 31.66 2.07 -11.40
C GLY A 184 30.18 2.28 -11.78
N GLY A 185 29.22 2.18 -10.84
CA GLY A 185 27.79 2.43 -11.11
C GLY A 185 27.31 3.84 -10.76
N GLN A 186 26.32 4.36 -11.49
CA GLN A 186 25.60 5.60 -11.13
C GLN A 186 24.31 5.25 -10.37
N VAL A 187 23.91 6.08 -9.41
CA VAL A 187 22.61 5.93 -8.72
C VAL A 187 21.56 6.73 -9.50
N VAL A 188 20.53 6.05 -10.01
CA VAL A 188 19.43 6.65 -10.76
C VAL A 188 18.08 6.31 -10.10
N PRO A 189 17.08 7.21 -10.15
CA PRO A 189 15.77 6.93 -9.58
C PRO A 189 14.95 6.02 -10.51
N CYS A 190 14.34 4.97 -9.94
CA CYS A 190 13.35 4.12 -10.65
C CYS A 190 12.14 4.94 -11.09
N GLU A 191 11.62 4.73 -12.31
CA GLU A 191 10.47 5.49 -12.80
C GLU A 191 9.16 5.13 -12.09
N ASP A 192 9.00 3.89 -11.64
CA ASP A 192 7.73 3.40 -11.08
C ASP A 192 7.57 3.73 -9.60
N CYS A 193 8.64 3.58 -8.81
CA CYS A 193 8.59 3.78 -7.36
C CYS A 193 9.48 4.92 -6.86
N ARG A 194 10.21 5.60 -7.76
CA ARG A 194 11.13 6.71 -7.45
C ARG A 194 12.26 6.36 -6.47
N ARG A 195 12.44 5.07 -6.14
CA ARG A 195 13.53 4.60 -5.27
C ARG A 195 14.87 4.68 -6.00
N PRO A 196 15.96 5.07 -5.30
CA PRO A 196 17.29 5.07 -5.87
C PRO A 196 17.76 3.65 -6.13
N ILE A 197 18.16 3.36 -7.37
CA ILE A 197 18.72 2.08 -7.80
C ILE A 197 20.08 2.29 -8.47
N LEU A 198 20.85 1.23 -8.64
CA LEU A 198 22.12 1.26 -9.37
C LEU A 198 21.84 1.07 -10.87
N GLY A 199 22.17 2.09 -11.65
CA GLY A 199 22.08 2.09 -13.11
C GLY A 199 23.46 1.97 -13.77
N TYR A 200 23.51 1.23 -14.89
CA TYR A 200 24.67 1.17 -15.77
C TYR A 200 24.21 1.60 -17.18
N GLY A 201 24.42 2.89 -17.50
CA GLY A 201 24.08 3.47 -18.79
C GLY A 201 23.03 4.59 -18.71
N PRO A 202 22.82 5.36 -19.80
CA PRO A 202 22.00 6.57 -19.82
C PRO A 202 20.47 6.31 -19.91
N GLY A 203 20.02 5.06 -19.76
CA GLY A 203 18.63 4.66 -19.96
C GLY A 203 17.80 4.60 -18.67
N PRO A 204 16.50 4.92 -18.72
CA PRO A 204 15.60 4.81 -17.57
C PRO A 204 15.31 3.35 -17.22
N HIS A 205 15.08 3.09 -15.92
CA HIS A 205 14.80 1.75 -15.38
C HIS A 205 13.37 1.64 -14.80
N ARG A 206 12.64 0.59 -15.19
CA ARG A 206 11.29 0.22 -14.74
C ARG A 206 11.29 -1.12 -13.96
N HIS A 207 10.25 -1.38 -13.17
CA HIS A 207 9.98 -2.64 -12.50
C HIS A 207 10.04 -3.81 -13.49
N GLY A 208 10.73 -4.89 -13.12
CA GLY A 208 10.93 -6.04 -14.01
C GLY A 208 12.03 -5.84 -15.06
N GLY A 209 12.70 -4.69 -15.11
CA GLY A 209 13.94 -4.50 -15.87
C GLY A 209 15.09 -5.22 -15.17
N TYR A 210 15.18 -6.54 -15.39
CA TYR A 210 16.14 -7.44 -14.76
C TYR A 210 17.55 -6.87 -14.79
N LEU A 211 18.19 -6.74 -13.63
CA LEU A 211 19.64 -6.64 -13.52
C LEU A 211 20.24 -7.99 -13.97
N LEU A 212 20.28 -8.25 -15.27
CA LEU A 212 21.25 -9.19 -15.83
C LEU A 212 22.59 -8.47 -15.88
N ALA A 213 23.15 -8.18 -14.71
CA ALA A 213 24.48 -7.61 -14.65
C ALA A 213 25.50 -8.71 -14.95
N ARG A 214 25.99 -8.74 -16.20
CA ARG A 214 27.28 -9.35 -16.50
C ARG A 214 28.30 -8.79 -15.51
N GLY A 215 28.87 -9.65 -14.66
CA GLY A 215 29.98 -9.29 -13.77
C GLY A 215 29.67 -9.20 -12.27
N MET A 216 28.47 -9.59 -11.79
CA MET A 216 28.26 -9.76 -10.34
C MET A 216 28.65 -11.18 -9.90
N GLY A 217 29.63 -11.28 -9.00
CA GLY A 217 29.94 -12.52 -8.26
C GLY A 217 29.14 -12.62 -6.96
N ALA A 218 28.84 -13.85 -6.54
CA ALA A 218 28.30 -14.14 -5.22
C ALA A 218 29.27 -13.71 -4.10
N PRO A 219 28.82 -13.56 -2.84
CA PRO A 219 29.71 -13.36 -1.70
C PRO A 219 30.81 -14.45 -1.70
N GLY A 220 32.08 -14.06 -1.87
CA GLY A 220 33.20 -14.99 -2.04
C GLY A 220 33.75 -15.11 -3.48
N GLY A 221 33.18 -14.41 -4.46
CA GLY A 221 33.70 -14.33 -5.83
C GLY A 221 33.28 -15.48 -6.76
N GLY A 222 32.39 -16.37 -6.32
CA GLY A 222 31.82 -17.45 -7.12
C GLY A 222 30.66 -17.01 -8.03
N PRO A 223 30.21 -17.86 -8.97
CA PRO A 223 28.98 -17.64 -9.71
C PRO A 223 27.76 -17.62 -8.77
N TRP A 224 26.69 -16.93 -9.17
CA TRP A 224 25.43 -16.97 -8.42
C TRP A 224 24.88 -18.40 -8.37
N PRO A 225 24.28 -18.83 -7.24
CA PRO A 225 23.67 -20.15 -7.14
C PRO A 225 22.57 -20.28 -8.20
N THR A 226 22.42 -21.48 -8.74
CA THR A 226 21.32 -21.88 -9.62
C THR A 226 20.31 -22.69 -8.83
N CYS A 227 19.04 -22.63 -9.23
CA CYS A 227 18.03 -23.55 -8.72
C CYS A 227 18.17 -24.94 -9.37
N GLY A 228 17.42 -25.93 -8.89
CA GLY A 228 17.42 -27.29 -9.45
C GLY A 228 16.98 -27.39 -10.93
N HIS A 229 16.42 -26.31 -11.49
CA HIS A 229 16.06 -26.19 -12.90
C HIS A 229 17.14 -25.52 -13.76
N GLY A 230 18.30 -25.19 -13.19
CA GLY A 230 19.42 -24.55 -13.90
C GLY A 230 19.35 -23.03 -14.02
N GLU A 231 18.30 -22.38 -13.50
CA GLU A 231 18.12 -20.92 -13.53
C GLU A 231 18.83 -20.23 -12.36
N CYS A 232 19.47 -19.09 -12.61
CA CYS A 232 20.13 -18.30 -11.56
C CYS A 232 19.13 -17.62 -10.63
N TYR A 233 19.47 -17.55 -9.34
CA TYR A 233 18.80 -16.66 -8.40
C TYR A 233 19.02 -15.19 -8.79
N ARG A 234 18.02 -14.34 -8.55
CA ARG A 234 17.91 -12.95 -9.03
C ARG A 234 18.07 -11.98 -7.88
N MET A 235 18.21 -10.67 -8.14
CA MET A 235 18.28 -9.66 -7.09
C MET A 235 17.18 -8.62 -7.26
N SER A 236 16.44 -8.37 -6.18
CA SER A 236 15.33 -7.42 -6.17
C SER A 236 15.82 -5.97 -6.10
N CYS A 237 14.88 -5.02 -6.23
CA CYS A 237 15.14 -3.59 -6.04
C CYS A 237 15.61 -3.21 -4.62
N LEU A 238 15.61 -4.18 -3.69
CA LEU A 238 16.14 -4.05 -2.33
C LEU A 238 17.54 -4.68 -2.16
N GLY A 239 18.14 -5.20 -3.23
CA GLY A 239 19.40 -5.94 -3.13
C GLY A 239 19.24 -7.32 -2.47
N LYS A 240 18.01 -7.86 -2.42
CA LYS A 240 17.73 -9.18 -1.83
C LYS A 240 17.70 -10.26 -2.91
N PRO A 241 18.25 -11.45 -2.63
CA PRO A 241 18.11 -12.58 -3.54
C PRO A 241 16.63 -12.99 -3.66
N GLU A 242 16.17 -13.18 -4.90
CA GLU A 242 14.83 -13.67 -5.25
C GLU A 242 14.96 -14.95 -6.07
N ALA A 243 14.08 -15.91 -5.80
CA ALA A 243 14.04 -17.15 -6.56
C ALA A 243 13.59 -16.87 -8.01
N PRO A 244 14.13 -17.58 -9.01
CA PRO A 244 13.66 -17.44 -10.39
C PRO A 244 12.19 -17.88 -10.50
N PRO A 245 11.42 -17.38 -11.50
CA PRO A 245 10.01 -17.69 -11.68
C PRO A 245 9.70 -19.19 -11.75
N CYS A 246 10.63 -20.01 -12.25
CA CYS A 246 10.51 -21.47 -12.25
C CYS A 246 10.44 -22.09 -10.83
N CYS A 247 10.77 -21.33 -9.79
CA CYS A 247 10.74 -21.72 -8.38
C CYS A 247 9.72 -20.92 -7.55
N ALA A 248 9.10 -19.88 -8.10
CA ALA A 248 8.14 -19.04 -7.39
C ALA A 248 6.75 -19.71 -7.21
N SER A 249 6.52 -20.86 -7.85
CA SER A 249 5.23 -21.56 -7.86
C SER A 249 5.13 -22.73 -6.86
N ALA A 250 6.10 -22.92 -5.97
CA ALA A 250 6.21 -24.11 -5.13
C ALA A 250 6.05 -23.83 -3.62
N GLU A 251 4.90 -23.32 -3.21
CA GLU A 251 4.37 -23.45 -1.84
C GLU A 251 2.84 -23.60 -1.94
N GLY A 252 2.21 -24.77 -1.81
CA GLY A 252 2.71 -26.11 -1.58
C GLY A 252 1.65 -27.17 -1.95
N SER A 253 2.13 -28.30 -2.47
CA SER A 253 1.47 -29.60 -2.35
C SER A 253 2.31 -30.42 -1.37
N ALA A 254 1.79 -30.55 -0.15
CA ALA A 254 2.10 -31.52 0.89
C ALA A 254 1.08 -31.23 2.01
N ALA A 255 0.06 -32.03 2.29
CA ALA A 255 -0.18 -33.45 2.04
C ALA A 255 -1.49 -33.72 1.29
#